data_AF-A0A8H4XRP6-F1
#
_entry.id   AF-A0A8H4XRP6-F1
#
_cell.length_a   1.000
_cell.length_b   1.000
_cell.length_c   1.000
_cell.angle_alpha   90.00
_cell.angle_beta   90.00
_cell.angle_gamma   90.00
#
_symmetry.space_group_name_H-M   'P 1'
#
loop_
_entity.id
_entity.type
_entity.pdbx_description
1 polymer ?
#
loop_
_entity_poly.entity_id
_entity_poly.type
_entity_poly.pdbx_seq_one_letter_code
_entity_poly.pdbx_strand_id
1 'polypeptide(L)'
;MHKFQRRGSIFQIELNKNVADRCAWQGAPFDNLYAGISVQFNDSAAAVVAIAIRDTTYLVDFYEHHFDARPEVKLTGREIIDFIISRLREYSEEHLERFTGLGMPEEIADRCPQLCSRLWHELDIVPIAFAEGVPLFATSPKDQTKWNARCIDELTEAMSRRCVRFFGPSNNPILDVGYQGRVEVDCASRIRISTLDDYKPTVGPTTWEAVNHSASELTKR
;
A
#
# COMPACT_ATOMS: atom_id res chain seq x y z
N MET A 1 -21.83 4.00 10.95
CA MET A 1 -20.38 4.29 11.13
C MET A 1 -19.85 3.36 12.22
N HIS A 2 -19.44 2.14 11.86
CA HIS A 2 -18.79 1.22 12.79
C HIS A 2 -17.29 1.48 12.72
N LYS A 3 -16.80 2.33 13.63
CA LYS A 3 -15.37 2.56 13.77
C LYS A 3 -14.84 1.51 14.75
N PHE A 4 -14.36 0.38 14.23
CA PHE A 4 -13.42 -0.41 15.02
C PHE A 4 -12.15 0.45 15.16
N GLN A 5 -11.66 0.61 16.37
CA GLN A 5 -10.44 1.35 16.64
C GLN A 5 -9.72 0.58 17.72
N ARG A 6 -8.51 0.10 17.42
CA ARG A 6 -7.67 -0.56 18.41
C ARG A 6 -7.44 0.41 19.56
N ARG A 7 -7.69 -0.03 20.80
CA ARG A 7 -7.15 0.68 21.96
C ARG A 7 -5.72 0.19 22.14
N GLY A 8 -4.75 1.00 21.74
CA GLY A 8 -3.34 0.71 22.01
C GLY A 8 -3.13 0.45 23.50
N SER A 9 -2.40 -0.62 23.83
CA SER A 9 -2.03 -0.87 25.22
C SER A 9 -1.14 0.27 25.70
N ILE A 10 -1.54 0.96 26.77
CA ILE A 10 -0.75 2.07 27.36
C ILE A 10 0.66 1.57 27.69
N PHE A 11 0.77 0.34 28.20
CA PHE A 11 2.05 -0.29 28.50
C PHE A 11 2.91 -0.50 27.23
N GLN A 12 2.30 -0.92 26.12
CA GLN A 12 3.02 -1.09 24.85
C GLN A 12 3.50 0.25 24.29
N ILE A 13 2.65 1.28 24.36
CA ILE A 13 3.00 2.63 23.94
C ILE A 13 4.15 3.17 24.80
N GLU A 14 4.10 2.99 26.12
CA GLU A 14 5.19 3.40 27.03
C GLU A 14 6.49 2.63 26.77
N LEU A 15 6.40 1.32 26.46
CA LEU A 15 7.55 0.52 26.07
C LEU A 15 8.17 1.05 24.76
N ASN A 16 7.33 1.28 23.74
CA ASN A 16 7.75 1.80 22.44
C ASN A 16 8.35 3.20 22.57
N LYS A 17 7.81 4.08 23.42
CA LYS A 17 8.40 5.40 23.73
C LYS A 17 9.81 5.29 24.30
N ASN A 18 9.99 4.45 25.32
CA ASN A 18 11.30 4.24 25.94
C ASN A 18 12.35 3.72 24.96
N VAL A 19 11.95 2.87 24.01
CA VAL A 19 12.87 2.36 22.98
C VAL A 19 13.09 3.39 21.87
N ALA A 20 12.07 4.12 21.43
CA ALA A 20 12.20 5.21 20.46
C ALA A 20 13.16 6.30 20.97
N ASP A 21 13.08 6.65 22.27
CA ASP A 21 13.99 7.62 22.89
C ASP A 21 15.45 7.13 22.96
N ARG A 22 15.65 5.82 23.19
CA ARG A 22 16.99 5.20 23.24
C ARG A 22 17.60 4.96 21.87
N CYS A 23 16.76 4.71 20.88
CA CYS A 23 17.12 4.29 19.53
C CYS A 23 16.53 5.24 18.49
N ALA A 24 16.67 6.56 18.68
CA ALA A 24 16.12 7.58 17.78
C ALA A 24 16.53 7.39 16.31
N TRP A 25 17.70 6.78 16.06
CA TRP A 25 18.20 6.46 14.71
C TRP A 25 17.67 5.12 14.15
N GLN A 26 17.25 4.18 14.99
CA GLN A 26 16.70 2.87 14.58
C GLN A 26 15.17 2.86 14.54
N GLY A 27 14.50 3.80 15.21
CA GLY A 27 13.05 3.79 15.41
C GLY A 27 12.60 2.82 16.51
N ALA A 28 11.30 2.82 16.81
CA ALA A 28 10.68 1.90 17.78
C ALA A 28 10.87 0.42 17.35
N PRO A 29 10.89 -0.55 18.28
CA PRO A 29 11.07 -1.95 17.94
C PRO A 29 9.83 -2.41 17.17
N PHE A 30 9.99 -2.65 15.88
CA PHE A 30 8.89 -2.76 14.94
C PHE A 30 8.14 -4.09 15.08
N ASP A 31 6.96 -4.06 15.69
CA ASP A 31 5.88 -4.93 15.21
C ASP A 31 5.57 -4.47 13.78
N ASN A 32 5.79 -5.37 12.81
CA ASN A 32 5.64 -5.05 11.39
C ASN A 32 4.16 -5.02 11.06
N LEU A 33 3.66 -3.82 10.79
CA LEU A 33 2.31 -3.67 10.28
C LEU A 33 2.31 -3.73 8.77
N TYR A 34 1.24 -4.31 8.26
CA TYR A 34 0.92 -4.35 6.86
C TYR A 34 -0.44 -3.72 6.65
N ALA A 35 -0.56 -2.93 5.60
CA ALA A 35 -1.82 -2.34 5.20
C ALA A 35 -2.35 -3.02 3.95
N GLY A 36 -3.66 -3.08 3.82
CA GLY A 36 -4.37 -3.31 2.58
C GLY A 36 -5.26 -2.11 2.30
N ILE A 37 -5.36 -1.69 1.04
CA ILE A 37 -6.30 -0.65 0.63
C ILE A 37 -7.22 -1.18 -0.46
N SER A 38 -8.46 -0.69 -0.48
CA SER A 38 -9.36 -0.86 -1.61
C SER A 38 -10.21 0.39 -1.77
N VAL A 39 -10.50 0.75 -3.02
CA VAL A 39 -11.25 1.95 -3.35
C VAL A 39 -12.33 1.58 -4.36
N GLN A 40 -13.58 1.88 -4.01
CA GLN A 40 -14.71 1.72 -4.90
C GLN A 40 -14.97 3.03 -5.63
N PHE A 41 -14.94 3.00 -6.96
CA PHE A 41 -15.26 4.14 -7.81
C PHE A 41 -16.72 4.08 -8.28
N ASN A 42 -17.45 5.19 -8.19
CA ASN A 42 -18.77 5.41 -8.79
C ASN A 42 -18.66 6.53 -9.84
N ASP A 43 -19.02 6.25 -11.09
CA ASP A 43 -18.94 7.21 -12.22
C ASP A 43 -17.61 7.99 -12.31
N SER A 44 -16.50 7.31 -12.04
CA SER A 44 -15.11 7.85 -12.01
C SER A 44 -14.74 8.72 -10.81
N ALA A 45 -15.61 8.89 -9.81
CA ALA A 45 -15.27 9.46 -8.51
C ALA A 45 -15.16 8.34 -7.45
N ALA A 46 -14.24 8.43 -6.49
CA ALA A 46 -14.23 7.45 -5.39
C ALA A 46 -15.46 7.64 -4.50
N ALA A 47 -16.21 6.57 -4.29
CA ALA A 47 -17.35 6.53 -3.41
C ALA A 47 -16.96 6.06 -2.00
N VAL A 48 -16.06 5.06 -1.92
CA VAL A 48 -15.64 4.46 -0.64
C VAL A 48 -14.17 4.12 -0.69
N VAL A 49 -13.42 4.48 0.35
CA VAL A 49 -12.04 4.06 0.59
C VAL A 49 -12.01 3.22 1.86
N ALA A 50 -11.42 2.03 1.79
CA ALA A 50 -11.20 1.15 2.91
C ALA A 50 -9.71 0.87 3.11
N ILE A 51 -9.28 0.81 4.37
CA ILE A 51 -7.91 0.51 4.80
C ILE A 51 -7.98 -0.55 5.90
N ALA A 52 -7.32 -1.69 5.68
CA ALA A 52 -7.19 -2.77 6.65
C ALA A 52 -5.77 -2.81 7.16
N ILE A 53 -5.60 -2.77 8.47
CA ILE A 53 -4.30 -2.80 9.14
C ILE A 53 -4.17 -4.16 9.82
N ARG A 54 -3.07 -4.84 9.57
CA ARG A 54 -2.84 -6.21 10.02
C ARG A 54 -1.38 -6.41 10.43
N ASP A 55 -1.15 -7.26 11.41
CA ASP A 55 0.18 -7.78 11.73
C ASP A 55 0.47 -9.04 10.87
N THR A 56 1.41 -9.90 11.23
CA THR A 56 1.66 -11.12 10.43
C THR A 56 0.52 -12.14 10.47
N THR A 57 -0.39 -12.04 11.44
CA THR A 57 -1.40 -13.05 11.80
C THR A 57 -2.82 -12.47 11.81
N TYR A 58 -3.05 -11.40 12.55
CA TYR A 58 -4.36 -10.84 12.88
C TYR A 58 -4.67 -9.56 12.13
N LEU A 59 -5.96 -9.37 11.84
CA LEU A 59 -6.48 -8.04 11.51
C LEU A 59 -6.47 -7.20 12.79
N VAL A 60 -5.69 -6.14 12.77
CA VAL A 60 -5.41 -5.27 13.93
C VAL A 60 -6.40 -4.13 13.99
N ASP A 61 -6.65 -3.48 12.86
CA ASP A 61 -7.62 -2.39 12.75
C ASP A 61 -8.22 -2.30 11.34
N PHE A 62 -9.34 -1.60 11.23
CA PHE A 62 -10.04 -1.40 9.97
C PHE A 62 -10.67 -0.02 9.91
N TYR A 63 -10.51 0.64 8.76
CA TYR A 63 -11.00 1.97 8.54
C TYR A 63 -11.76 2.04 7.21
N GLU A 64 -12.95 2.62 7.24
CA GLU A 64 -13.79 2.84 6.07
C GLU A 64 -14.25 4.29 6.04
N HIS A 65 -14.11 4.92 4.87
CA HIS A 65 -14.52 6.28 4.62
C HIS A 65 -15.39 6.34 3.38
N HIS A 66 -16.61 6.84 3.57
CA HIS A 66 -17.53 7.13 2.48
C HIS A 66 -17.38 8.60 2.12
N PHE A 67 -17.07 8.85 0.85
CA PHE A 67 -17.06 10.20 0.34
C PHE A 67 -18.50 10.62 0.01
N ASP A 68 -18.90 11.79 0.49
CA ASP A 68 -20.20 12.37 0.16
C ASP A 68 -20.30 12.58 -1.36
N ALA A 69 -21.14 11.79 -2.03
CA ALA A 69 -21.48 11.97 -3.44
C ALA A 69 -22.38 13.21 -3.62
N ARG A 70 -21.86 14.40 -3.33
CA ARG A 70 -22.52 15.64 -3.77
C ARG A 70 -22.20 15.83 -5.25
N PRO A 71 -23.21 16.02 -6.12
CA PRO A 71 -23.04 16.02 -7.57
C PRO A 71 -22.11 17.12 -8.13
N GLU A 72 -21.70 18.09 -7.30
CA GLU A 72 -20.95 19.26 -7.73
C GLU A 72 -19.44 19.18 -7.47
N VAL A 73 -18.96 18.23 -6.65
CA VAL A 73 -17.53 18.08 -6.34
C VAL A 73 -17.06 16.70 -6.77
N LYS A 74 -16.47 16.61 -7.97
CA LYS A 74 -15.73 15.42 -8.38
C LYS A 74 -14.47 15.36 -7.53
N LEU A 75 -14.38 14.36 -6.65
CA LEU A 75 -13.15 14.10 -5.93
C LEU A 75 -12.03 13.81 -6.91
N THR A 76 -10.97 14.61 -6.81
CA THR A 76 -9.79 14.42 -7.65
C THR A 76 -8.97 13.27 -7.06
N GLY A 77 -8.35 12.43 -7.91
CA GLY A 77 -7.48 11.33 -7.46
C GLY A 77 -6.47 11.75 -6.37
N ARG A 78 -6.01 13.00 -6.44
CA ARG A 78 -5.13 13.62 -5.44
C ARG A 78 -5.71 13.68 -4.03
N GLU A 79 -6.99 14.02 -3.86
CA GLU A 79 -7.62 14.12 -2.54
C GLU A 79 -7.69 12.76 -1.86
N ILE A 80 -7.94 11.70 -2.64
CA ILE A 80 -7.93 10.31 -2.15
C ILE A 80 -6.52 9.91 -1.71
N ILE A 81 -5.50 10.29 -2.50
CA ILE A 81 -4.10 10.02 -2.17
C ILE A 81 -3.72 10.75 -0.87
N ASP A 82 -4.03 12.04 -0.77
CA ASP A 82 -3.76 12.85 0.42
C ASP A 82 -4.42 12.23 1.66
N PHE A 83 -5.65 11.76 1.53
CA PHE A 83 -6.40 11.10 2.58
C PHE A 83 -5.77 9.78 3.04
N ILE A 84 -5.36 8.92 2.11
CA ILE A 84 -4.72 7.64 2.45
C ILE A 84 -3.38 7.88 3.15
N ILE A 85 -2.56 8.80 2.62
CA ILE A 85 -1.25 9.13 3.19
C ILE A 85 -1.39 9.75 4.58
N SER A 86 -2.31 10.70 4.77
CA SER A 86 -2.53 11.32 6.08
C SER A 86 -3.00 10.28 7.10
N ARG A 87 -3.92 9.40 6.71
CA ARG A 87 -4.47 8.40 7.63
C ARG A 87 -3.43 7.36 8.07
N LEU A 88 -2.58 6.90 7.16
CA LEU A 88 -1.49 5.97 7.49
C LEU A 88 -0.44 6.64 8.39
N ARG A 89 -0.11 7.91 8.12
CA ARG A 89 0.80 8.71 8.96
C ARG A 89 0.24 8.89 10.37
N GLU A 90 -1.00 9.34 10.49
CA GLU A 90 -1.70 9.51 11.77
C GLU A 90 -1.71 8.22 12.59
N TYR A 91 -2.02 7.08 11.95
CA TYR A 91 -2.03 5.79 12.64
C TYR A 91 -0.63 5.42 13.16
N SER A 92 0.39 5.62 12.33
CA SER A 92 1.79 5.33 12.69
C SER A 92 2.26 6.18 13.88
N GLU A 93 1.92 7.47 13.88
CA GLU A 93 2.27 8.41 14.96
C GLU A 93 1.48 8.13 16.25
N GLU A 94 0.18 7.80 16.15
CA GLU A 94 -0.67 7.50 17.31
C GLU A 94 -0.23 6.22 18.03
N HIS A 95 0.18 5.19 17.27
CA HIS A 95 0.51 3.87 17.81
C HIS A 95 2.01 3.63 18.01
N LEU A 96 2.87 4.54 17.50
CA LEU A 96 4.33 4.36 17.46
C LEU A 96 4.74 3.05 16.78
N GLU A 97 4.01 2.69 15.73
CA GLU A 97 4.21 1.50 14.91
C GLU A 97 4.45 1.94 13.46
N ARG A 98 5.15 1.13 12.67
CA ARG A 98 5.45 1.46 11.27
C ARG A 98 4.92 0.37 10.34
N PHE A 99 4.45 0.81 9.17
CA PHE A 99 4.04 -0.08 8.09
C PHE A 99 5.25 -0.49 7.26
N THR A 100 5.42 -1.79 7.04
CA THR A 100 6.48 -2.33 6.16
C THR A 100 6.01 -2.33 4.71
N GLY A 101 4.75 -2.69 4.47
CA GLY A 101 4.21 -2.81 3.12
C GLY A 101 2.72 -2.54 3.07
N LEU A 102 2.26 -2.19 1.87
CA LEU A 102 0.86 -1.92 1.60
C LEU A 102 0.42 -2.61 0.30
N GLY A 103 -0.61 -3.45 0.41
CA GLY A 103 -1.22 -4.15 -0.72
C GLY A 103 -2.40 -3.37 -1.31
N MET A 104 -2.50 -3.31 -2.64
CA MET A 104 -3.61 -2.68 -3.34
C MET A 104 -3.97 -3.43 -4.63
N PRO A 105 -5.21 -3.32 -5.12
CA PRO A 105 -5.55 -3.70 -6.48
C PRO A 105 -4.78 -2.88 -7.52
N GLU A 106 -4.44 -3.52 -8.64
CA GLU A 106 -3.75 -2.88 -9.76
C GLU A 106 -4.52 -1.70 -10.34
N GLU A 107 -5.86 -1.77 -10.34
CA GLU A 107 -6.73 -0.66 -10.76
C GLU A 107 -6.43 0.64 -10.00
N ILE A 108 -6.13 0.55 -8.70
CA ILE A 108 -5.79 1.71 -7.87
C ILE A 108 -4.41 2.25 -8.24
N ALA A 109 -3.44 1.36 -8.44
CA ALA A 109 -2.09 1.75 -8.84
C ALA A 109 -2.06 2.39 -10.24
N ASP A 110 -2.93 1.96 -11.15
CA ASP A 110 -3.06 2.53 -12.50
C ASP A 110 -3.79 3.89 -12.50
N ARG A 111 -4.89 4.02 -11.73
CA ARG A 111 -5.65 5.27 -11.63
C ARG A 111 -4.93 6.34 -10.81
N CYS A 112 -4.16 5.94 -9.81
CA CYS A 112 -3.50 6.82 -8.84
C CYS A 112 -2.01 6.45 -8.70
N PRO A 113 -1.20 6.60 -9.77
CA PRO A 113 0.19 6.14 -9.75
C PRO A 113 1.07 6.95 -8.79
N GLN A 114 0.70 8.21 -8.51
CA GLN A 114 1.35 9.06 -7.50
C GLN A 114 1.21 8.52 -6.06
N LEU A 115 0.19 7.69 -5.79
CA LEU A 115 0.03 7.06 -4.47
C LEU A 115 1.25 6.22 -4.11
N CYS A 116 1.71 5.41 -5.08
CA CYS A 116 2.84 4.52 -4.93
C CYS A 116 4.13 5.29 -4.62
N SER A 117 4.42 6.33 -5.42
CA SER A 117 5.57 7.21 -5.21
C SER A 117 5.57 7.84 -3.82
N ARG A 118 4.40 8.31 -3.35
CA ARG A 118 4.28 8.97 -2.05
C ARG A 118 4.36 8.00 -0.88
N LEU A 119 3.79 6.78 -1.00
CA LEU A 119 3.90 5.75 0.04
C LEU A 119 5.37 5.43 0.33
N TRP A 120 6.19 5.27 -0.72
CA TRP A 120 7.61 5.03 -0.58
C TRP A 120 8.35 6.27 -0.07
N HIS A 121 8.16 7.42 -0.72
CA HIS A 121 8.95 8.62 -0.43
C HIS A 121 8.62 9.24 0.95
N GLU A 122 7.35 9.25 1.37
CA GLU A 122 6.92 9.94 2.57
C GLU A 122 6.81 9.06 3.82
N LEU A 123 6.43 7.79 3.64
CA LEU A 123 6.15 6.87 4.75
C LEU A 123 7.09 5.66 4.77
N ASP A 124 7.94 5.50 3.75
CA ASP A 124 8.86 4.37 3.60
C ASP A 124 8.11 3.03 3.69
N ILE A 125 6.96 2.98 2.99
CA ILE A 125 6.08 1.82 2.85
C ILE A 125 6.27 1.26 1.44
N VAL A 126 6.46 -0.06 1.31
CA VAL A 126 6.57 -0.72 0.01
C VAL A 126 5.16 -0.94 -0.59
N PRO A 127 4.79 -0.28 -1.70
CA PRO A 127 3.51 -0.50 -2.37
C PRO A 127 3.55 -1.76 -3.24
N ILE A 128 2.54 -2.62 -3.10
CA ILE A 128 2.40 -3.87 -3.87
C ILE A 128 1.04 -3.88 -4.57
N ALA A 129 1.06 -3.84 -5.89
CA ALA A 129 -0.11 -3.92 -6.75
C ALA A 129 -0.43 -5.35 -7.15
N PHE A 130 -1.69 -5.75 -7.02
CA PHE A 130 -2.17 -7.08 -7.38
C PHE A 130 -3.14 -6.99 -8.55
N ALA A 131 -2.84 -7.70 -9.64
CA ALA A 131 -3.81 -7.97 -10.68
C ALA A 131 -5.03 -8.67 -10.04
N GLU A 132 -6.21 -8.06 -10.16
CA GLU A 132 -7.46 -8.66 -9.70
C GLU A 132 -7.77 -9.88 -10.58
N GLY A 133 -7.23 -11.04 -10.20
CA GLY A 133 -7.31 -12.22 -11.06
C GLY A 133 -6.64 -13.49 -10.57
N VAL A 134 -6.23 -13.59 -9.30
CA VAL A 134 -5.84 -14.90 -8.74
C VAL A 134 -6.67 -15.17 -7.48
N PRO A 135 -7.78 -15.90 -7.59
CA PRO A 135 -8.55 -16.30 -6.43
C PRO A 135 -7.77 -17.42 -5.73
N LEU A 136 -7.26 -17.19 -4.52
CA LEU A 136 -6.82 -18.33 -3.72
C LEU A 136 -8.03 -19.18 -3.29
N PHE A 137 -9.25 -18.62 -3.22
CA PHE A 137 -10.49 -19.33 -2.90
C PHE A 137 -11.74 -18.58 -3.39
N ALA A 138 -12.08 -18.61 -4.69
CA ALA A 138 -13.41 -18.20 -5.13
C ALA A 138 -13.76 -18.81 -6.50
N THR A 139 -14.59 -19.85 -6.47
CA THR A 139 -15.47 -20.19 -7.58
C THR A 139 -16.36 -18.97 -7.82
N SER A 140 -16.21 -18.29 -8.96
CA SER A 140 -16.94 -17.05 -9.28
C SER A 140 -18.46 -17.15 -9.06
N PRO A 141 -19.10 -16.20 -8.37
CA PRO A 141 -20.50 -15.89 -8.62
C PRO A 141 -20.62 -15.02 -9.87
N LYS A 142 -21.61 -15.32 -10.72
CA LYS A 142 -21.86 -14.71 -12.04
C LYS A 142 -22.30 -13.22 -12.03
N ASP A 143 -22.17 -12.52 -10.91
CA ASP A 143 -22.85 -11.23 -10.66
C ASP A 143 -21.84 -10.17 -10.15
N GLN A 144 -21.19 -9.46 -11.07
CA GLN A 144 -20.12 -8.46 -10.79
C GLN A 144 -20.61 -7.32 -9.86
N THR A 145 -21.90 -6.98 -9.92
CA THR A 145 -22.49 -5.90 -9.13
C THR A 145 -22.69 -6.24 -7.65
N LYS A 146 -22.80 -7.52 -7.28
CA LYS A 146 -22.89 -7.95 -5.87
C LYS A 146 -21.53 -8.11 -5.21
N TRP A 147 -20.49 -8.37 -6.00
CA TRP A 147 -19.09 -8.37 -5.55
C TRP A 147 -18.65 -6.98 -5.05
N ASN A 148 -19.13 -5.91 -5.69
CA ASN A 148 -18.51 -4.58 -5.56
C ASN A 148 -18.82 -3.77 -4.29
N ALA A 149 -19.90 -4.04 -3.54
CA ALA A 149 -20.31 -3.18 -2.41
C ALA A 149 -20.34 -3.87 -1.03
N ARG A 150 -20.39 -5.21 -0.99
CA ARG A 150 -20.39 -5.99 0.27
C ARG A 150 -19.04 -6.67 0.57
N CYS A 151 -18.05 -6.48 -0.30
CA CYS A 151 -16.74 -7.11 -0.20
C CYS A 151 -15.59 -6.09 -0.19
N ILE A 152 -15.82 -4.78 -0.01
CA ILE A 152 -14.70 -3.82 0.01
C ILE A 152 -13.80 -4.06 1.23
N ASP A 153 -14.39 -4.37 2.37
CA ASP A 153 -13.71 -4.81 3.59
C ASP A 153 -12.98 -6.15 3.41
N GLU A 154 -13.65 -7.14 2.83
CA GLU A 154 -13.07 -8.45 2.51
C GLU A 154 -11.90 -8.33 1.51
N LEU A 155 -12.05 -7.50 0.48
CA LEU A 155 -11.02 -7.22 -0.52
C LEU A 155 -9.82 -6.53 0.14
N THR A 156 -10.08 -5.51 0.96
CA THR A 156 -9.04 -4.78 1.68
C THR A 156 -8.26 -5.69 2.63
N GLU A 157 -8.95 -6.56 3.36
CA GLU A 157 -8.35 -7.56 4.24
C GLU A 157 -7.63 -8.66 3.47
N ALA A 158 -8.11 -9.04 2.28
CA ALA A 158 -7.40 -9.94 1.38
C ALA A 158 -6.11 -9.29 0.84
N MET A 159 -6.13 -7.99 0.51
CA MET A 159 -4.94 -7.26 0.06
C MET A 159 -3.90 -7.14 1.17
N SER A 160 -4.31 -6.89 2.42
CA SER A 160 -3.37 -6.86 3.54
C SER A 160 -2.73 -8.23 3.76
N ARG A 161 -3.49 -9.33 3.69
CA ARG A 161 -2.94 -10.70 3.77
C ARG A 161 -1.99 -11.03 2.63
N ARG A 162 -2.30 -10.60 1.41
CA ARG A 162 -1.42 -10.80 0.26
C ARG A 162 -0.12 -10.03 0.45
N CYS A 163 -0.19 -8.80 0.95
CA CYS A 163 0.98 -7.98 1.25
C CYS A 163 1.97 -8.73 2.16
N VAL A 164 1.51 -9.30 3.28
CA VAL A 164 2.38 -10.05 4.23
C VAL A 164 3.20 -11.13 3.53
N ARG A 165 2.60 -11.84 2.55
CA ARG A 165 3.26 -12.96 1.85
C ARG A 165 4.46 -12.55 1.00
N PHE A 166 4.63 -11.26 0.71
CA PHE A 166 5.78 -10.76 -0.02
C PHE A 166 6.98 -10.51 0.87
N PHE A 167 6.85 -10.60 2.20
CA PHE A 167 7.93 -10.33 3.13
C PHE A 167 8.40 -11.62 3.79
N GLY A 168 9.72 -11.81 3.82
CA GLY A 168 10.35 -12.95 4.47
C GLY A 168 10.51 -12.75 5.98
N PRO A 169 11.13 -13.71 6.69
CA PRO A 169 11.36 -13.64 8.15
C PRO A 169 12.18 -12.41 8.59
N SER A 170 12.98 -11.83 7.69
CA SER A 170 13.75 -10.61 7.93
C SER A 170 13.02 -9.33 7.49
N ASN A 171 11.73 -9.42 7.14
CA ASN A 171 10.92 -8.34 6.55
C ASN A 171 11.48 -7.72 5.27
N ASN A 172 12.34 -8.44 4.57
CA ASN A 172 12.77 -8.08 3.23
C ASN A 172 11.80 -8.69 2.22
N PRO A 173 11.48 -7.98 1.12
CA PRO A 173 10.75 -8.54 0.00
C PRO A 173 11.39 -9.85 -0.46
N ILE A 174 10.58 -10.91 -0.60
CA ILE A 174 11.03 -12.22 -1.04
C ILE A 174 11.32 -12.13 -2.54
N LEU A 175 12.48 -12.64 -2.95
CA LEU A 175 12.81 -12.80 -4.36
C LEU A 175 11.89 -13.85 -4.99
N ASP A 176 11.04 -13.42 -5.93
CA ASP A 176 10.13 -14.32 -6.63
C ASP A 176 10.86 -15.00 -7.80
N VAL A 177 10.63 -16.29 -7.96
CA VAL A 177 11.18 -17.09 -9.06
C VAL A 177 10.01 -17.52 -9.93
N GLY A 178 9.84 -16.79 -11.03
CA GLY A 178 8.78 -16.99 -11.99
C GLY A 178 8.97 -18.24 -12.85
N TYR A 179 8.12 -18.34 -13.88
CA TYR A 179 8.12 -19.47 -14.81
C TYR A 179 9.50 -19.67 -15.47
N GLN A 180 9.91 -20.93 -15.62
CA GLN A 180 11.23 -21.32 -16.17
C GLN A 180 12.43 -20.83 -15.36
N GLY A 181 12.28 -20.58 -14.06
CA GLY A 181 13.40 -20.14 -13.21
C GLY A 181 13.82 -18.70 -13.48
N ARG A 182 12.97 -17.90 -14.12
CA ARG A 182 13.22 -16.47 -14.30
C ARG A 182 13.15 -15.77 -12.95
N VAL A 183 14.21 -15.08 -12.57
CA VAL A 183 14.24 -14.28 -11.36
C VAL A 183 13.44 -13.00 -11.61
N GLU A 184 12.37 -12.83 -10.86
CA GLU A 184 11.48 -11.69 -10.95
C GLU A 184 11.89 -10.64 -9.92
N VAL A 185 12.81 -9.76 -10.32
CA VAL A 185 13.48 -8.77 -9.45
C VAL A 185 12.53 -7.84 -8.68
N ASP A 186 11.38 -7.49 -9.28
CA ASP A 186 10.34 -6.65 -8.67
C ASP A 186 9.03 -7.42 -8.45
N CYS A 187 9.11 -8.72 -8.21
CA CYS A 187 7.94 -9.60 -8.05
C CYS A 187 6.97 -9.51 -9.26
N ALA A 188 7.50 -9.69 -10.47
CA ALA A 188 6.78 -9.49 -11.74
C ALA A 188 6.17 -8.08 -11.88
N SER A 189 6.92 -7.05 -11.47
CA SER A 189 6.47 -5.64 -11.52
C SER A 189 5.24 -5.33 -10.67
N ARG A 190 4.96 -6.16 -9.66
CA ARG A 190 3.92 -5.91 -8.67
C ARG A 190 4.34 -4.84 -7.67
N ILE A 191 5.62 -4.81 -7.31
CA ILE A 191 6.16 -3.73 -6.49
C ILE A 191 6.33 -2.51 -7.40
N ARG A 192 5.53 -1.47 -7.17
CA ARG A 192 5.53 -0.26 -8.01
C ARG A 192 6.01 0.91 -7.19
N ILE A 193 7.31 1.17 -7.15
CA ILE A 193 7.88 2.15 -6.21
C ILE A 193 7.61 3.59 -6.63
N SER A 194 7.81 3.92 -7.91
CA SER A 194 7.66 5.29 -8.40
C SER A 194 7.32 5.35 -9.89
N THR A 195 6.81 6.50 -10.32
CA THR A 195 6.70 6.84 -11.74
C THR A 195 7.95 7.56 -12.23
N LEU A 196 8.17 7.57 -13.55
CA LEU A 196 9.29 8.32 -14.15
C LEU A 196 9.21 9.82 -13.85
N ASP A 197 7.99 10.38 -13.88
CA ASP A 197 7.76 11.80 -13.62
C ASP A 197 8.06 12.18 -12.18
N ASP A 198 7.73 11.29 -11.22
CA ASP A 198 8.02 11.50 -9.81
C ASP A 198 9.49 11.22 -9.47
N TYR A 199 10.14 10.31 -10.19
CA TYR A 199 11.54 9.94 -9.94
C TYR A 199 12.54 10.97 -10.50
N LYS A 200 12.28 11.50 -11.71
CA LYS A 200 13.17 12.48 -12.35
C LYS A 200 13.58 13.67 -11.47
N PRO A 201 12.69 14.34 -10.70
CA PRO A 201 13.09 15.45 -9.84
C PRO A 201 13.93 15.04 -8.62
N THR A 202 13.97 13.74 -8.26
CA THR A 202 14.76 13.25 -7.12
C THR A 202 16.24 13.09 -7.43
N VAL A 203 16.61 13.09 -8.71
CA VAL A 203 17.98 12.89 -9.19
C VAL A 203 18.54 14.15 -9.83
N GLY A 204 19.87 14.33 -9.75
CA GLY A 204 20.55 15.41 -10.46
C GLY A 204 20.48 15.23 -11.99
N PRO A 205 20.56 16.33 -12.77
CA PRO A 205 20.42 16.29 -14.22
C PRO A 205 21.46 15.37 -14.89
N THR A 206 22.72 15.42 -14.43
CA THR A 206 23.81 14.58 -14.95
C THR A 206 23.55 13.09 -14.70
N THR A 207 23.05 12.73 -13.52
CA THR A 207 22.70 11.34 -13.19
C THR A 207 21.55 10.86 -14.07
N TRP A 208 20.54 11.70 -14.28
CA TRP A 208 19.41 11.39 -15.15
C TRP A 208 19.86 11.12 -16.60
N GLU A 209 20.76 11.95 -17.14
CA GLU A 209 21.34 11.74 -18.47
C GLU A 209 22.13 10.44 -18.57
N ALA A 210 22.96 10.13 -17.57
CA ALA A 210 23.75 8.89 -17.54
C ALA A 210 22.89 7.63 -17.45
N VAL A 211 21.83 7.66 -16.64
CA VAL A 211 20.85 6.55 -16.53
C VAL A 211 20.13 6.35 -17.86
N ASN A 212 19.64 7.42 -18.49
CA ASN A 212 18.97 7.33 -19.79
C ASN A 212 19.91 6.86 -20.90
N HIS A 213 21.17 7.29 -20.89
CA HIS A 213 22.18 6.78 -21.82
C HIS A 213 22.34 5.27 -21.66
N SER A 214 22.54 4.79 -20.43
CA SER A 214 22.69 3.37 -20.13
C SER A 214 21.45 2.55 -20.50
N ALA A 215 20.25 3.05 -20.20
CA ALA A 215 18.98 2.41 -20.57
C ALA A 215 18.80 2.33 -22.09
N SER A 216 19.20 3.38 -22.82
CA SER A 216 19.13 3.40 -24.29
C SER A 216 20.08 2.39 -24.93
N GLU A 217 21.25 2.16 -24.33
CA GLU A 217 22.21 1.17 -24.80
C GLU A 217 21.75 -0.26 -24.53
N LEU A 218 21.08 -0.50 -23.40
CA LEU A 218 20.49 -1.82 -23.09
C LEU A 218 19.37 -2.20 -24.06
N THR A 219 18.54 -1.24 -24.48
CA THR A 219 17.43 -1.49 -25.43
C THR A 219 17.92 -1.86 -26.84
N LYS A 220 19.14 -1.46 -27.22
CA LYS A 220 19.72 -1.75 -28.55
C LYS A 220 20.41 -3.11 -28.64
N ARG A 221 20.64 -3.79 -27.52
CA ARG A 221 21.28 -5.11 -27.46
C ARG A 221 20.24 -6.23 -27.55
#